data_AF-A0A4P7SMI8-F1
#
_entry.id   AF-A0A4P7SMI8-F1
#
_cell.length_a   1.000
_cell.length_b   1.000
_cell.length_c   1.000
_cell.angle_alpha   90.00
_cell.angle_beta   90.00
_cell.angle_gamma   90.00
#
_symmetry.space_group_name_H-M   'P 1'
#
loop_
_entity.id
_entity.type
_entity.pdbx_description
1 polymer ?
#
loop_
_entity_poly.entity_id
_entity_poly.type
_entity_poly.pdbx_seq_one_letter_code
_entity_poly.pdbx_strand_id
1 'polypeptide(L)'
;MKLAIEYSFRLRYQDNTHEVVIPAERLLDVPLDVETVRRLVEHDDALLAELFRDFLPEYRQMAKDPAYWSEELERDDERIKLVEVV
;
A
#
# COMPACT_ATOMS: atom_id res chain seq x y z
N MET A 1 -21.39 16.20 4.38
CA MET A 1 -20.12 15.63 4.83
C MET A 1 -20.02 14.23 4.27
N LYS A 2 -19.05 13.97 3.37
CA LYS A 2 -18.76 12.61 2.89
C LYS A 2 -17.50 12.15 3.61
N LEU A 3 -17.58 10.99 4.25
CA LEU A 3 -16.44 10.33 4.87
C LEU A 3 -16.01 9.19 3.95
N ALA A 4 -14.70 8.96 3.88
CA ALA A 4 -14.16 7.81 3.19
C ALA A 4 -13.06 7.14 4.02
N ILE A 5 -12.79 5.88 3.71
CA ILE A 5 -11.73 5.12 4.38
C ILE A 5 -10.43 5.36 3.63
N GLU A 6 -9.39 5.74 4.34
CA GLU A 6 -8.03 5.77 3.82
C GLU A 6 -7.24 4.64 4.46
N TYR A 7 -6.59 3.84 3.61
CA TYR A 7 -5.55 2.92 4.04
C TYR A 7 -4.21 3.48 3.60
N SER A 8 -3.26 3.50 4.52
CA SER A 8 -1.91 3.99 4.27
C SER A 8 -0.87 3.10 4.93
N PHE A 9 0.32 3.08 4.38
CA PHE A 9 1.48 2.42 4.97
C PHE A 9 2.74 3.13 4.56
N ARG A 10 3.80 2.92 5.31
CA ARG A 10 5.12 3.39 4.96
C ARG A 10 5.89 2.27 4.28
N LEU A 11 6.59 2.66 3.22
CA LEU A 11 7.51 1.83 2.49
C LEU A 11 8.89 2.45 2.62
N ARG A 12 9.75 1.83 3.42
CA ARG A 12 11.18 2.15 3.42
C ARG A 12 11.81 1.46 2.23
N TYR A 13 12.61 2.17 1.44
CA TYR A 13 13.42 1.64 0.34
C TYR A 13 14.82 2.25 0.39
N GLN A 14 15.84 1.39 0.53
CA GLN A 14 17.23 1.77 0.80
C GLN A 14 17.27 2.64 2.08
N ASP A 15 17.26 3.96 1.92
CA ASP A 15 17.24 4.95 3.01
C ASP A 15 16.07 5.96 2.90
N ASN A 16 15.19 5.81 1.92
CA ASN A 16 14.04 6.67 1.72
C ASN A 16 12.77 6.05 2.29
N THR A 17 11.94 6.86 2.93
CA THR A 17 10.61 6.44 3.39
C THR A 17 9.55 7.10 2.52
N HIS A 18 8.69 6.27 1.95
CA HIS A 18 7.56 6.70 1.12
C HIS A 18 6.26 6.35 1.83
N GLU A 19 5.38 7.33 2.00
CA GLU A 19 4.01 7.06 2.44
C GLU A 19 3.18 6.69 1.21
N VAL A 20 2.64 5.48 1.22
CA VAL A 20 1.72 5.00 0.20
C VAL A 20 0.31 5.14 0.74
N VAL A 21 -0.52 5.88 0.02
CA VAL A 21 -1.93 6.11 0.37
C VAL A 21 -2.81 5.47 -0.70
N ILE A 22 -3.68 4.55 -0.28
CA ILE A 22 -4.64 3.93 -1.18
C ILE A 22 -5.85 4.85 -1.35
N PRO A 23 -6.26 5.14 -2.60
CA PRO A 23 -7.48 5.89 -2.86
C PRO A 23 -8.70 5.24 -2.21
N ALA A 24 -9.49 6.02 -1.48
CA ALA A 24 -10.63 5.52 -0.73
C ALA A 24 -11.71 4.86 -1.60
N GLU A 25 -11.83 5.29 -2.85
CA GLU A 25 -12.69 4.68 -3.87
C GLU A 25 -12.38 3.21 -4.17
N ARG A 26 -11.12 2.79 -3.96
CA ARG A 26 -10.68 1.39 -4.12
C ARG A 26 -11.00 0.53 -2.90
N LEU A 27 -11.38 1.16 -1.79
CA LEU A 27 -11.72 0.51 -0.52
C LEU A 27 -13.23 0.48 -0.28
N LEU A 28 -14.03 1.00 -1.22
CA LEU A 28 -15.48 0.89 -1.16
C LEU A 28 -15.86 -0.60 -1.17
N ASP A 29 -16.61 -1.02 -0.16
CA ASP A 29 -17.07 -2.41 0.05
C ASP A 29 -15.97 -3.43 0.41
N VAL A 30 -14.76 -2.97 0.72
CA VAL A 30 -13.67 -3.84 1.21
C VAL A 30 -13.75 -3.95 2.74
N PRO A 31 -13.69 -5.16 3.31
CA PRO A 31 -13.52 -5.34 4.75
C PRO A 31 -12.33 -4.54 5.29
N LEU A 32 -12.55 -3.84 6.40
CA LEU A 32 -11.56 -2.96 7.03
C LEU A 32 -10.53 -3.74 7.84
N ASP A 33 -9.81 -4.62 7.17
CA ASP A 33 -8.70 -5.35 7.75
C ASP A 33 -7.45 -5.23 6.87
N VAL A 34 -6.30 -5.16 7.54
CA VAL A 34 -5.01 -4.88 6.92
C VAL A 34 -4.64 -5.95 5.89
N GLU A 35 -4.96 -7.23 6.16
CA GLU A 35 -4.60 -8.36 5.30
C GLU A 35 -5.43 -8.36 4.01
N THR A 36 -6.74 -8.12 4.10
CA THR A 36 -7.64 -8.04 2.94
C THR A 36 -7.29 -6.84 2.06
N VAL A 37 -7.03 -5.67 2.66
CA VAL A 37 -6.62 -4.49 1.88
C VAL A 37 -5.27 -4.73 1.21
N ARG A 38 -4.31 -5.35 1.91
CA ARG A 38 -3.02 -5.74 1.33
C ARG A 38 -3.21 -6.65 0.12
N ARG A 39 -4.03 -7.70 0.24
CA ARG A 39 -4.32 -8.62 -0.88
C ARG A 39 -4.95 -7.92 -2.06
N LEU A 40 -5.88 -7.00 -1.82
CA LEU A 40 -6.54 -6.25 -2.90
C LEU A 40 -5.54 -5.39 -3.69
N VAL A 41 -4.63 -4.71 -2.99
CA VAL A 41 -3.54 -3.94 -3.63
C VAL A 41 -2.60 -4.84 -4.42
N GLU A 42 -2.20 -5.97 -3.83
CA GLU A 42 -1.25 -6.90 -4.44
C GLU A 42 -1.84 -7.64 -5.66
N HIS A 43 -3.16 -7.80 -5.72
CA HIS A 43 -3.85 -8.44 -6.84
C HIS A 43 -4.21 -7.48 -7.99
N ASP A 44 -4.37 -6.18 -7.73
CA ASP A 44 -4.65 -5.17 -8.76
C ASP A 44 -3.35 -4.56 -9.29
N ASP A 45 -2.82 -5.13 -10.37
CA ASP A 45 -1.58 -4.67 -11.01
C ASP A 45 -1.61 -3.20 -11.46
N ALA A 46 -2.79 -2.67 -11.82
CA ALA A 46 -2.93 -1.28 -12.23
C ALA A 46 -2.85 -0.34 -11.01
N LEU A 47 -3.52 -0.70 -9.92
CA LEU A 47 -3.42 0.01 -8.65
C LEU A 47 -2.00 -0.07 -8.09
N LEU A 48 -1.36 -1.24 -8.16
CA LEU A 48 0.02 -1.43 -7.74
C LEU A 48 0.96 -0.50 -8.54
N ALA A 49 0.78 -0.41 -9.86
CA ALA A 49 1.57 0.48 -10.70
C ALA A 49 1.32 1.97 -10.40
N GLU A 50 0.10 2.35 -10.05
CA GLU A 50 -0.24 3.72 -9.66
C GLU A 50 0.38 4.11 -8.31
N LEU A 51 0.29 3.22 -7.32
CA LEU A 51 0.75 3.44 -5.95
C LEU A 51 2.27 3.42 -5.85
N PHE A 52 2.90 2.42 -6.48
CA PHE A 52 4.34 2.20 -6.36
C PHE A 52 5.13 2.88 -7.47
N ARG A 53 4.52 3.21 -8.63
CA ARG A 53 5.15 3.90 -9.78
C ARG A 53 6.62 3.53 -9.99
N ASP A 54 7.54 4.36 -9.50
CA ASP A 54 8.98 4.25 -9.68
C ASP A 54 9.62 3.10 -8.89
N PHE A 55 8.93 2.58 -7.87
CA PHE A 55 9.35 1.49 -6.97
C PHE A 55 8.71 0.14 -7.32
N LEU A 56 7.86 0.10 -8.36
CA LEU A 56 7.14 -1.11 -8.76
C LEU A 56 8.07 -2.27 -9.19
N PRO A 57 9.15 -2.05 -9.97
CA PRO A 57 10.08 -3.12 -10.34
C PRO A 57 10.70 -3.81 -9.13
N GLU A 58 11.15 -3.01 -8.15
CA GLU A 58 11.79 -3.45 -6.92
C GLU A 58 10.78 -4.18 -6.03
N TYR A 59 9.58 -3.63 -5.87
CA TYR A 59 8.49 -4.30 -5.16
C TYR A 59 8.16 -5.68 -5.75
N ARG A 60 8.13 -5.79 -7.09
CA ARG A 60 7.89 -7.08 -7.76
C ARG A 60 9.05 -8.06 -7.62
N GLN A 61 10.28 -7.55 -7.53
CA GLN A 61 11.45 -8.38 -7.25
C GLN A 61 11.38 -8.94 -5.82
N MET A 62 10.91 -8.15 -4.85
CA MET A 62 10.62 -8.62 -3.49
C MET A 62 9.59 -9.73 -3.42
N ALA A 63 8.45 -9.55 -4.09
CA ALA A 63 7.35 -10.50 -4.01
C ALA A 63 7.75 -11.90 -4.52
N LYS A 64 8.81 -11.97 -5.34
CA LYS A 64 9.38 -13.21 -5.88
C LYS A 64 10.45 -13.84 -5.00
N ASP A 65 11.08 -13.08 -4.11
CA ASP A 65 12.12 -13.56 -3.20
C ASP A 65 11.81 -13.16 -1.74
N PRO A 66 11.25 -14.07 -0.94
CA PRO A 66 10.97 -13.82 0.47
C PRO A 66 12.19 -13.42 1.31
N ALA A 67 13.42 -13.75 0.88
CA ALA A 67 14.64 -13.32 1.55
C ALA A 67 15.04 -11.88 1.18
N TYR A 68 14.43 -11.31 0.14
CA TYR A 68 14.56 -9.91 -0.26
C TYR A 68 13.70 -8.97 0.59
N TRP A 69 12.83 -9.50 1.48
CA TRP A 69 12.45 -8.83 2.73
C TRP A 69 13.69 -8.70 3.64
N SER A 70 14.64 -7.92 3.17
CA SER A 70 15.91 -7.62 3.81
C SER A 70 15.90 -6.15 4.23
N GLU A 71 16.89 -5.75 5.02
CA GLU A 71 17.04 -4.44 5.65
C GLU A 71 16.80 -3.22 4.73
N GLU A 72 16.74 -3.39 3.41
CA GLU A 72 16.54 -2.34 2.42
C GLU A 72 15.08 -2.07 2.01
N LEU A 73 14.12 -2.98 2.21
CA LEU A 73 12.71 -2.66 1.97
C LEU A 73 11.81 -3.19 3.08
N GLU A 74 11.15 -2.27 3.76
CA GLU A 74 10.30 -2.58 4.89
C GLU A 74 8.95 -1.87 4.73
N ARG A 75 7.87 -2.62 4.95
CA ARG A 75 6.52 -2.09 5.02
C ARG A 75 6.09 -2.03 6.48
N ASP A 76 5.87 -0.84 6.98
CA ASP A 76 5.51 -0.60 8.37
C ASP A 76 4.41 0.47 8.51
N ASP A 77 4.03 0.77 9.75
CA ASP A 77 3.05 1.80 10.10
C ASP A 77 1.71 1.70 9.33
N GLU A 78 1.23 0.48 9.06
CA GLU A 78 -0.03 0.24 8.36
C GLU A 78 -1.22 0.79 9.16
N ARG A 79 -2.01 1.66 8.54
CA ARG A 79 -3.09 2.41 9.19
C ARG A 79 -4.33 2.48 8.34
N ILE A 80 -5.47 2.27 8.98
CA ILE A 80 -6.81 2.55 8.45
C ILE A 80 -7.36 3.75 9.22
N LYS A 81 -7.80 4.80 8.51
CA LYS A 81 -8.45 5.97 9.11
C LYS A 81 -9.67 6.41 8.30
N LEU A 82 -10.61 7.08 8.96
CA LEU A 82 -11.70 7.78 8.29
C LEU A 82 -11.25 9.20 7.96
N VAL A 83 -11.36 9.59 6.69
CA VAL A 83 -11.02 10.93 6.19
C VAL A 83 -12.24 11.62 5.62
N GLU A 84 -12.29 12.94 5.76
CA GLU A 84 -13.30 13.76 5.08
C GLU A 84 -12.91 13.92 3.61
N VAL A 85 -13.87 13.71 2.71
CA VAL A 85 -13.71 13.95 1.28
C VAL A 85 -14.40 15.27 0.94
N VAL A 86 -13.60 16.23 0.49
CA VAL A 86 -14.03 17.58 0.07
C VAL A 86 -14.59 17.55 -1.34
#